data_AF-A0A7C6A4E5-F1
#
_entry.id   AF-A0A7C6A4E5-F1
#
_cell.length_a   1.000
_cell.length_b   1.000
_cell.length_c   1.000
_cell.angle_alpha   90.00
_cell.angle_beta   90.00
_cell.angle_gamma   90.00
#
_symmetry.space_group_name_H-M   'P 1'
#
loop_
_entity.id
_entity.type
_entity.pdbx_description
1 polymer ?
#
loop_
_entity_poly.entity_id
_entity_poly.type
_entity_poly.pdbx_seq_one_letter_code
_entity_poly.pdbx_strand_id
1 'polypeptide(L)'
;MGKPTGFLEYAREAPQRRPVAERVRDFFEVELPFSEQQARQQAARCMDCGVPFCHSGCPLQNLIPDWNDLAFHGRWLEAARLLQATNNFPEITGRVCPALCEASCVLAINEAAVSVKQIEKFIAERAWREGWVRPLTPPARTGRRVAVVGSGPAGLAAAQQLNRAGHHVTVFEKSDRLGGLLRYGIPDFKLEKHVLDRRLEQLAAEGVVFHTRAWVGTNVPLEDVRRDFEAILLAGGAEQPRNLNVPGRSLRGVHFALEFLAQQN
;
A
#
# COMPACT_ATOMS: atom_id res chain seq x y z
N MET A 1 2.57 19.32 18.65
CA MET A 1 2.00 18.63 17.49
C MET A 1 0.48 18.69 17.54
N GLY A 2 -0.20 18.90 16.42
CA GLY A 2 -1.67 19.00 16.36
C GLY A 2 -2.24 20.18 17.15
N LYS A 3 -3.54 20.15 17.46
CA LYS A 3 -4.18 21.11 18.36
C LYS A 3 -4.20 20.51 19.78
N PRO A 4 -3.62 21.15 20.81
CA PRO A 4 -3.55 20.57 22.17
C PRO A 4 -4.90 20.09 22.73
N THR A 5 -5.99 20.74 22.37
CA THR A 5 -7.37 20.40 22.78
C THR A 5 -8.20 19.78 21.66
N GLY A 6 -7.61 19.48 20.49
CA GLY A 6 -8.35 19.07 19.29
C GLY A 6 -9.13 17.78 19.46
N PHE A 7 -8.65 16.85 20.30
CA PHE A 7 -9.36 15.61 20.62
C PHE A 7 -10.64 15.83 21.44
N LEU A 8 -10.69 16.92 22.25
CA LEU A 8 -11.87 17.32 23.02
C LEU A 8 -12.90 18.07 22.17
N GLU A 9 -12.45 18.75 21.12
CA GLU A 9 -13.29 19.66 20.33
C GLU A 9 -13.92 19.04 19.08
N TYR A 10 -13.21 18.13 18.42
CA TYR A 10 -13.68 17.52 17.17
C TYR A 10 -13.99 16.06 17.43
N ALA A 11 -15.18 15.56 17.11
CA ALA A 11 -15.45 14.12 17.19
C ALA A 11 -14.66 13.34 16.12
N ARG A 12 -14.42 12.05 16.35
CA ARG A 12 -13.83 11.19 15.32
C ARG A 12 -14.81 11.03 14.15
N GLU A 13 -14.31 11.21 12.94
CA GLU A 13 -15.06 10.94 11.71
C GLU A 13 -14.52 9.70 10.99
N ALA A 14 -15.45 8.91 10.47
CA ALA A 14 -15.19 7.82 9.53
C ALA A 14 -15.51 8.30 8.10
N PRO A 15 -14.88 7.71 7.06
CA PRO A 15 -15.21 8.06 5.69
C PRO A 15 -16.67 7.71 5.41
N GLN A 16 -17.37 8.63 4.76
CA GLN A 16 -18.69 8.34 4.24
C GLN A 16 -18.59 7.21 3.21
N ARG A 17 -19.66 6.44 3.07
CA ARG A 17 -19.73 5.35 2.11
C ARG A 17 -20.79 5.64 1.07
N ARG A 18 -20.54 5.23 -0.16
CA ARG A 18 -21.55 5.26 -1.23
C ARG A 18 -22.82 4.54 -0.79
N PRO A 19 -24.02 5.01 -1.19
CA PRO A 19 -25.29 4.35 -0.85
C PRO A 19 -25.28 2.86 -1.22
N VAL A 20 -25.91 2.03 -0.38
CA VAL A 20 -25.95 0.57 -0.60
C VAL A 20 -26.59 0.25 -1.95
N ALA A 21 -27.68 0.92 -2.30
CA ALA A 21 -28.42 0.71 -3.55
C ALA A 21 -27.58 0.98 -4.81
N GLU A 22 -26.54 1.81 -4.70
CA GLU A 22 -25.61 2.12 -5.80
C GLU A 22 -24.43 1.15 -5.80
N ARG A 23 -23.71 1.01 -4.68
CA ARG A 23 -22.43 0.27 -4.61
C ARG A 23 -22.54 -1.25 -4.77
N VAL A 24 -23.75 -1.81 -4.77
CA VAL A 24 -23.97 -3.24 -5.06
C VAL A 24 -24.12 -3.52 -6.56
N ARG A 25 -24.14 -2.46 -7.39
CA ARG A 25 -24.33 -2.54 -8.86
C ARG A 25 -23.04 -2.33 -9.64
N ASP A 26 -21.95 -2.00 -8.96
CA ASP A 26 -20.62 -1.80 -9.53
C ASP A 26 -19.54 -2.24 -8.55
N PHE A 27 -18.28 -2.08 -8.94
CA PHE A 27 -17.12 -2.45 -8.14
C PHE A 27 -16.23 -1.25 -7.80
N PHE A 28 -16.73 -0.02 -7.89
CA PHE A 28 -15.94 1.17 -7.58
C PHE A 28 -15.71 1.32 -6.07
N GLU A 29 -14.69 2.10 -5.70
CA GLU A 29 -14.32 2.31 -4.30
C GLU A 29 -15.52 2.75 -3.44
N VAL A 30 -15.74 2.06 -2.32
CA VAL A 30 -16.94 2.27 -1.48
C VAL A 30 -16.79 3.48 -0.57
N GLU A 31 -15.58 3.75 -0.08
CA GLU A 31 -15.30 4.84 0.84
C GLU A 31 -15.03 6.14 0.05
N LEU A 32 -15.81 7.17 0.36
CA LEU A 32 -15.63 8.51 -0.18
C LEU A 32 -14.39 9.15 0.47
N PRO A 33 -13.62 9.94 -0.30
CA PRO A 33 -12.43 10.60 0.23
C PRO A 33 -12.81 11.67 1.26
N PHE A 34 -11.94 11.87 2.25
CA PHE A 34 -12.03 13.02 3.14
C PHE A 34 -11.85 14.32 2.37
N SER A 35 -12.60 15.35 2.77
CA SER A 35 -12.27 16.73 2.41
C SER A 35 -11.00 17.18 3.11
N GLU A 36 -10.38 18.25 2.62
CA GLU A 36 -9.22 18.84 3.31
C GLU A 36 -9.56 19.26 4.74
N GLN A 37 -10.73 19.86 4.94
CA GLN A 37 -11.20 20.26 6.26
C GLN A 37 -11.28 19.06 7.21
N GLN A 38 -11.88 17.95 6.76
CA GLN A 38 -11.98 16.73 7.56
C GLN A 38 -10.59 16.17 7.88
N ALA A 39 -9.70 16.07 6.89
CA ALA A 39 -8.34 15.59 7.12
C ALA A 39 -7.59 16.43 8.17
N ARG A 40 -7.72 17.77 8.10
CA ARG A 40 -7.12 18.69 9.08
C ARG A 40 -7.73 18.56 10.47
N GLN A 41 -9.05 18.48 10.57
CA GLN A 41 -9.75 18.32 11.85
C GLN A 41 -9.42 16.99 12.51
N GLN A 42 -9.40 15.90 11.74
CA GLN A 42 -9.04 14.59 12.26
C GLN A 42 -7.55 14.52 12.64
N ALA A 43 -6.65 15.19 11.91
CA ALA A 43 -5.25 15.33 12.30
C ALA A 43 -5.07 16.16 13.58
N ALA A 44 -5.93 17.17 13.80
CA ALA A 44 -5.93 17.98 15.01
C ALA A 44 -6.25 17.18 16.29
N ARG A 45 -6.90 16.01 16.18
CA ARG A 45 -7.16 15.10 17.31
C ARG A 45 -5.89 14.41 17.85
N CYS A 46 -4.74 14.52 17.17
CA CYS A 46 -3.49 13.97 17.68
C CYS A 46 -3.07 14.68 18.98
N MET A 47 -2.83 13.92 20.05
CA MET A 47 -2.56 14.45 21.39
C MET A 47 -1.09 14.81 21.66
N ASP A 48 -0.20 14.68 20.67
CA ASP A 48 1.25 14.88 20.87
C ASP A 48 1.81 14.02 22.03
N CYS A 49 1.51 12.70 21.99
CA CYS A 49 1.87 11.78 23.05
C CYS A 49 3.40 11.70 23.19
N GLY A 50 3.94 11.93 24.39
CA GLY A 50 5.39 11.81 24.65
C GLY A 50 5.97 10.44 24.27
N VAL A 51 5.17 9.37 24.38
CA VAL A 51 5.46 8.05 23.79
C VAL A 51 4.39 7.72 22.74
N PRO A 52 4.68 7.85 21.44
CA PRO A 52 3.69 7.65 20.39
C PRO A 52 3.49 6.16 20.08
N PHE A 53 2.64 5.46 20.84
CA PHE A 53 2.33 4.04 20.62
C PHE A 53 1.78 3.73 19.23
N CYS A 54 1.18 4.71 18.54
CA CYS A 54 0.77 4.55 17.14
C CYS A 54 1.96 4.25 16.21
N HIS A 55 3.16 4.79 16.51
CA HIS A 55 4.39 4.50 15.77
C HIS A 55 4.77 3.02 15.91
N SER A 56 4.85 2.52 17.15
CA SER A 56 5.18 1.11 17.43
C SER A 56 4.08 0.14 16.95
N GLY A 57 2.82 0.57 16.97
CA GLY A 57 1.70 -0.22 16.44
C GLY A 57 1.68 -0.30 14.91
N CYS A 58 2.41 0.58 14.22
CA CYS A 58 2.58 0.51 12.78
C CYS A 58 3.75 -0.43 12.44
N PRO A 59 3.56 -1.48 11.63
CA PRO A 59 4.66 -2.36 11.22
C PRO A 59 5.77 -1.65 10.44
N LEU A 60 5.47 -0.52 9.80
CA LEU A 60 6.44 0.32 9.10
C LEU A 60 7.13 1.32 10.01
N GLN A 61 6.69 1.45 11.27
CA GLN A 61 7.13 2.50 12.19
C GLN A 61 6.99 3.89 11.53
N ASN A 62 5.83 4.15 10.92
CA ASN A 62 5.53 5.43 10.30
C ASN A 62 5.64 6.57 11.32
N LEU A 63 6.09 7.74 10.88
CA LEU A 63 6.22 8.96 11.68
C LEU A 63 4.86 9.68 11.84
N ILE A 64 3.89 8.96 12.41
CA ILE A 64 2.46 9.33 12.45
C ILE A 64 2.19 10.68 13.11
N PRO A 65 2.73 10.97 14.31
CA PRO A 65 2.51 12.27 14.95
C PRO A 65 3.00 13.44 14.10
N ASP A 66 4.16 13.28 13.46
CA ASP A 66 4.81 14.33 12.68
C ASP A 66 4.03 14.68 11.40
N TRP A 67 3.62 13.67 10.61
CA TRP A 67 2.81 13.98 9.42
C TRP A 67 1.37 14.37 9.75
N ASN A 68 0.84 13.99 10.92
CA ASN A 68 -0.43 14.53 11.43
C ASN A 68 -0.30 16.02 11.77
N ASP A 69 0.78 16.42 12.43
CA ASP A 69 1.05 17.83 12.73
C ASP A 69 1.12 18.67 11.44
N LEU A 70 1.90 18.18 10.46
CA LEU A 70 2.02 18.82 9.16
C LEU A 70 0.67 18.88 8.45
N ALA A 71 -0.13 17.81 8.49
CA ALA A 71 -1.48 17.79 7.93
C ALA A 71 -2.39 18.83 8.59
N PHE A 72 -2.39 18.93 9.92
CA PHE A 72 -3.18 19.92 10.66
C PHE A 72 -2.86 21.37 10.21
N HIS A 73 -1.56 21.67 10.07
CA HIS A 73 -1.06 22.96 9.60
C HIS A 73 -1.19 23.19 8.09
N GLY A 74 -1.70 22.22 7.33
CA GLY A 74 -1.84 22.33 5.88
C GLY A 74 -0.51 22.25 5.11
N ARG A 75 0.55 21.73 5.75
CA ARG A 75 1.89 21.53 5.15
C ARG A 75 1.96 20.20 4.41
N TRP A 76 1.12 20.09 3.38
CA TRP A 76 0.82 18.81 2.72
C TRP A 76 2.00 18.20 1.96
N LEU A 77 2.86 19.02 1.36
CA LEU A 77 4.04 18.53 0.64
C LEU A 77 5.04 17.90 1.62
N GLU A 78 5.29 18.55 2.75
CA GLU A 78 6.15 18.00 3.80
C GLU A 78 5.54 16.76 4.44
N ALA A 79 4.22 16.75 4.69
CA ALA A 79 3.52 15.57 5.19
C ALA A 79 3.68 14.38 4.23
N ALA A 80 3.53 14.61 2.92
CA ALA A 80 3.72 13.59 1.90
C ALA A 80 5.15 13.07 1.84
N ARG A 81 6.15 13.94 1.93
CA ARG A 81 7.57 13.55 1.98
C ARG A 81 7.86 12.65 3.18
N LEU A 82 7.35 13.03 4.36
CA LEU A 82 7.59 12.28 5.58
C LEU A 82 6.88 10.91 5.59
N LEU A 83 5.65 10.88 5.08
CA LEU A 83 4.89 9.63 4.90
C LEU A 83 5.62 8.67 3.94
N GLN A 84 6.14 9.19 2.82
CA GLN A 84 6.87 8.39 1.83
C GLN A 84 8.29 7.99 2.27
N ALA A 85 8.84 8.64 3.31
CA ALA A 85 10.15 8.29 3.85
C ALA A 85 10.15 6.90 4.52
N THR A 86 9.00 6.46 5.01
CA THR A 86 8.81 5.19 5.74
C THR A 86 7.91 4.20 5.00
N ASN A 87 7.06 4.68 4.09
CA ASN A 87 6.13 3.84 3.35
C ASN A 87 6.26 4.01 1.83
N ASN A 88 6.56 2.92 1.12
CA ASN A 88 6.62 2.91 -0.34
C ASN A 88 5.25 3.12 -1.02
N PHE A 89 4.14 2.70 -0.38
CA PHE A 89 2.81 2.63 -0.98
C PHE A 89 1.70 3.19 -0.09
N PRO A 90 1.79 4.45 0.38
CA PRO A 90 0.82 5.04 1.30
C PRO A 90 -0.60 5.12 0.71
N GLU A 91 -0.73 5.25 -0.61
CA GLU A 91 -2.02 5.20 -1.30
C GLU A 91 -2.68 3.81 -1.22
N ILE A 92 -1.90 2.74 -1.05
CA ILE A 92 -2.42 1.37 -0.94
C ILE A 92 -2.73 1.06 0.52
N THR A 93 -1.78 1.28 1.43
CA THR A 93 -1.97 1.04 2.87
C THR A 93 -3.10 1.90 3.45
N GLY A 94 -3.23 3.16 3.03
CA GLY A 94 -4.35 4.03 3.38
C GLY A 94 -5.73 3.47 3.01
N ARG A 95 -5.80 2.49 2.08
CA ARG A 95 -7.04 1.78 1.71
C ARG A 95 -7.19 0.43 2.41
N VAL A 96 -6.14 -0.38 2.39
CA VAL A 96 -6.25 -1.81 2.74
C VAL A 96 -5.75 -2.15 4.14
N CYS A 97 -4.98 -1.28 4.79
CA CYS A 97 -4.47 -1.51 6.13
C CYS A 97 -5.63 -1.69 7.13
N PRO A 98 -5.53 -2.62 8.08
CA PRO A 98 -6.47 -2.76 9.19
C PRO A 98 -6.30 -1.67 10.27
N ALA A 99 -5.41 -0.70 10.06
CA ALA A 99 -5.15 0.44 10.94
C ALA A 99 -4.71 0.04 12.37
N LEU A 100 -3.71 -0.85 12.47
CA LEU A 100 -3.15 -1.29 13.76
C LEU A 100 -2.66 -0.11 14.63
N CYS A 101 -2.14 0.94 13.99
CA CYS A 101 -1.73 2.18 14.65
C CYS A 101 -2.88 2.93 15.34
N GLU A 102 -4.11 2.81 14.83
CA GLU A 102 -5.29 3.40 15.47
C GLU A 102 -5.71 2.57 16.69
N ALA A 103 -5.60 1.24 16.62
CA ALA A 103 -5.82 0.37 17.79
C ALA A 103 -4.79 0.60 18.89
N SER A 104 -3.55 0.99 18.54
CA SER A 104 -2.49 1.35 19.49
C SER A 104 -2.49 2.83 19.89
N CYS A 105 -3.44 3.65 19.44
CA CYS A 105 -3.47 5.07 19.75
C CYS A 105 -3.76 5.28 21.25
N VAL A 106 -3.00 6.14 21.95
CA VAL A 106 -3.26 6.44 23.38
C VAL A 106 -4.67 6.97 23.60
N LEU A 107 -5.19 7.79 22.67
CA LEU A 107 -6.55 8.30 22.76
C LEU A 107 -7.59 7.17 22.74
N ALA A 108 -7.29 6.04 22.09
CA ALA A 108 -8.15 4.86 22.02
C ALA A 108 -8.43 4.19 23.37
N ILE A 109 -7.68 4.56 24.42
CA ILE A 109 -7.90 4.04 25.78
C ILE A 109 -9.22 4.57 26.36
N ASN A 110 -9.53 5.85 26.11
CA ASN A 110 -10.68 6.53 26.73
C ASN A 110 -11.71 7.05 25.70
N GLU A 111 -11.29 7.29 24.46
CA GLU A 111 -12.11 7.84 23.39
C GLU A 111 -11.81 7.18 22.04
N ALA A 112 -12.46 7.62 20.97
CA ALA A 112 -12.16 7.12 19.64
C ALA A 112 -10.78 7.58 19.15
N ALA A 113 -9.99 6.66 18.56
CA ALA A 113 -8.66 6.96 18.04
C ALA A 113 -8.63 8.10 16.99
N VAL A 114 -7.44 8.64 16.72
CA VAL A 114 -7.20 9.50 15.55
C VAL A 114 -7.45 8.68 14.27
N SER A 115 -8.11 9.26 13.26
CA SER A 115 -8.38 8.59 11.97
C SER A 115 -7.14 8.57 11.05
N VAL A 116 -6.04 8.03 11.57
CA VAL A 116 -4.69 7.95 10.96
C VAL A 116 -4.75 7.39 9.54
N LYS A 117 -5.48 6.29 9.31
CA LYS A 117 -5.56 5.65 8.00
C LYS A 117 -6.16 6.58 6.93
N GLN A 118 -7.17 7.35 7.30
CA GLN A 118 -7.82 8.27 6.36
C GLN A 118 -6.97 9.51 6.09
N ILE A 119 -6.21 9.98 7.09
CA ILE A 119 -5.26 11.07 6.90
C ILE A 119 -4.10 10.61 5.99
N GLU A 120 -3.58 9.39 6.18
CA GLU A 120 -2.59 8.76 5.30
C GLU A 120 -3.10 8.69 3.85
N LYS A 121 -4.32 8.17 3.64
CA LYS A 121 -4.96 8.12 2.31
C LYS A 121 -5.09 9.51 1.70
N PHE A 122 -5.53 10.51 2.47
CA PHE A 122 -5.69 11.88 1.99
C PHE A 122 -4.35 12.50 1.55
N ILE A 123 -3.30 12.37 2.39
CA ILE A 123 -1.96 12.86 2.08
C ILE A 123 -1.45 12.20 0.79
N ALA A 124 -1.60 10.88 0.67
CA ALA A 124 -1.13 10.12 -0.49
C ALA A 124 -1.85 10.54 -1.78
N GLU A 125 -3.18 10.60 -1.76
CA GLU A 125 -3.97 11.03 -2.94
C GLU A 125 -3.69 12.47 -3.34
N ARG A 126 -3.52 13.37 -2.36
CA ARG A 126 -3.09 14.73 -2.64
C ARG A 126 -1.72 14.75 -3.31
N ALA A 127 -0.74 14.01 -2.80
CA ALA A 127 0.59 13.96 -3.39
C ALA A 127 0.58 13.50 -4.86
N TRP A 128 -0.30 12.56 -5.21
CA TRP A 128 -0.51 12.16 -6.59
C TRP A 128 -1.18 13.25 -7.43
N ARG A 129 -2.29 13.84 -6.95
CA ARG A 129 -3.03 14.90 -7.65
C ARG A 129 -2.17 16.14 -7.93
N GLU A 130 -1.32 16.52 -6.99
CA GLU A 130 -0.44 17.70 -7.09
C GLU A 130 0.88 17.39 -7.84
N GLY A 131 1.09 16.15 -8.31
CA GLY A 131 2.29 15.74 -9.05
C GLY A 131 3.58 15.74 -8.23
N TRP A 132 3.48 15.50 -6.92
CA TRP A 132 4.63 15.39 -6.00
C TRP A 132 5.25 14.00 -5.99
N VAL A 133 4.47 12.97 -6.30
CA VAL A 133 4.99 11.61 -6.50
C VAL A 133 5.62 11.54 -7.88
N ARG A 134 6.94 11.67 -7.93
CA ARG A 134 7.73 11.65 -9.18
C ARG A 134 8.72 10.48 -9.17
N PRO A 135 9.12 9.98 -10.35
CA PRO A 135 10.25 9.06 -10.45
C PRO A 135 11.50 9.63 -9.79
N LEU A 136 12.07 8.89 -8.83
CA LEU A 136 13.37 9.17 -8.22
C LEU A 136 14.42 8.25 -8.83
N THR A 137 15.18 8.77 -9.78
CA THR A 137 16.33 8.06 -10.36
C THR A 137 17.55 8.18 -9.43
N PRO A 138 18.36 7.12 -9.26
CA PRO A 138 19.58 7.21 -8.46
C PRO A 138 20.59 8.18 -9.09
N PRO A 139 21.38 8.92 -8.29
CA PRO A 139 22.40 9.84 -8.81
C PRO A 139 23.56 9.12 -9.51
N ALA A 140 23.82 7.86 -9.15
CA ALA A 140 24.82 7.00 -9.79
C ALA A 140 24.34 5.54 -9.82
N ARG A 141 24.71 4.82 -10.88
CA ARG A 141 24.49 3.37 -10.98
C ARG A 141 25.71 2.63 -10.43
N THR A 142 25.44 1.61 -9.62
CA THR A 142 26.47 0.75 -9.01
C THR A 142 27.01 -0.30 -9.98
N GLY A 143 26.37 -0.49 -11.14
CA GLY A 143 26.64 -1.58 -12.08
C GLY A 143 26.13 -2.96 -11.64
N ARG A 144 25.69 -3.11 -10.38
CA ARG A 144 25.15 -4.38 -9.85
C ARG A 144 23.72 -4.61 -10.32
N ARG A 145 23.39 -5.86 -10.62
CA ARG A 145 22.10 -6.38 -11.10
C ARG A 145 21.47 -7.27 -10.04
N VAL A 146 20.22 -6.97 -9.70
CA VAL A 146 19.42 -7.71 -8.73
C VAL A 146 18.13 -8.22 -9.39
N ALA A 147 17.87 -9.51 -9.26
CA ALA A 147 16.60 -10.12 -9.66
C ALA A 147 15.64 -10.13 -8.47
N VAL A 148 14.38 -9.76 -8.71
CA VAL A 148 13.29 -9.88 -7.75
C VAL A 148 12.24 -10.83 -8.34
N VAL A 149 11.97 -11.95 -7.68
CA VAL A 149 11.02 -12.96 -8.14
C VAL A 149 9.68 -12.75 -7.43
N GLY A 150 8.71 -12.19 -8.14
CA GLY A 150 7.36 -11.85 -7.67
C GLY A 150 7.12 -10.34 -7.59
N SER A 151 6.00 -9.88 -8.15
CA SER A 151 5.62 -8.45 -8.20
C SER A 151 4.59 -8.05 -7.14
N GLY A 152 4.50 -8.80 -6.04
CA GLY A 152 3.69 -8.41 -4.88
C GLY A 152 4.29 -7.23 -4.10
N PRO A 153 3.63 -6.76 -3.03
CA PRO A 153 4.08 -5.61 -2.25
C PRO A 153 5.54 -5.69 -1.80
N ALA A 154 5.99 -6.86 -1.33
CA ALA A 154 7.36 -7.07 -0.89
C ALA A 154 8.37 -6.90 -2.03
N GLY A 155 8.10 -7.51 -3.19
CA GLY A 155 8.96 -7.42 -4.37
C GLY A 155 9.03 -6.00 -4.92
N LEU A 156 7.89 -5.32 -5.03
CA LEU A 156 7.83 -3.94 -5.52
C LEU A 156 8.53 -2.95 -4.58
N ALA A 157 8.34 -3.09 -3.26
CA ALA A 157 9.02 -2.23 -2.28
C ALA A 157 10.54 -2.42 -2.34
N ALA A 158 11.00 -3.68 -2.33
CA ALA A 158 12.41 -3.99 -2.45
C ALA A 158 13.00 -3.47 -3.77
N ALA A 159 12.27 -3.65 -4.88
CA ALA A 159 12.72 -3.17 -6.19
C ALA A 159 12.90 -1.65 -6.21
N GLN A 160 11.95 -0.90 -5.63
CA GLN A 160 12.07 0.56 -5.52
C GLN A 160 13.29 0.97 -4.70
N GLN A 161 13.46 0.38 -3.51
CA GLN A 161 14.57 0.73 -2.61
C GLN A 161 15.93 0.40 -3.25
N LEU A 162 16.08 -0.79 -3.85
CA LEU A 162 17.31 -1.20 -4.51
C LEU A 162 17.62 -0.35 -5.76
N ASN A 163 16.60 0.00 -6.54
CA ASN A 163 16.78 0.87 -7.70
C ASN A 163 17.24 2.27 -7.30
N ARG A 164 16.65 2.84 -6.24
CA ARG A 164 17.05 4.14 -5.67
C ARG A 164 18.43 4.10 -5.02
N ALA A 165 18.88 2.94 -4.52
CA ALA A 165 20.26 2.71 -4.08
C ALA A 165 21.27 2.60 -5.26
N GLY A 166 20.82 2.65 -6.51
CA GLY A 166 21.68 2.64 -7.69
C GLY A 166 21.89 1.27 -8.31
N HIS A 167 21.18 0.23 -7.88
CA HIS A 167 21.23 -1.10 -8.52
C HIS A 167 20.34 -1.15 -9.77
N HIS A 168 20.67 -2.02 -10.71
CA HIS A 168 19.78 -2.40 -11.81
C HIS A 168 18.87 -3.51 -11.30
N VAL A 169 17.56 -3.24 -11.25
CA VAL A 169 16.60 -4.19 -10.72
C VAL A 169 15.70 -4.70 -11.82
N THR A 170 15.58 -6.02 -11.90
CA THR A 170 14.61 -6.70 -12.78
C THR A 170 13.64 -7.51 -11.93
N VAL A 171 12.35 -7.24 -12.09
CA VAL A 171 11.26 -7.95 -11.42
C VAL A 171 10.67 -8.97 -12.38
N PHE A 172 10.69 -10.24 -12.01
CA PHE A 172 10.07 -11.35 -12.74
C PHE A 172 8.73 -11.69 -12.10
N GLU A 173 7.66 -11.65 -12.89
CA GLU A 173 6.30 -11.96 -12.48
C GLU A 173 5.77 -13.11 -13.33
N LYS A 174 5.23 -14.15 -12.66
CA LYS A 174 4.69 -15.33 -13.36
C LYS A 174 3.38 -15.03 -14.09
N SER A 175 2.59 -14.09 -13.57
CA SER A 175 1.28 -13.71 -14.08
C SER A 175 1.41 -12.78 -15.30
N ASP A 176 0.32 -12.56 -16.02
CA ASP A 176 0.30 -11.68 -17.18
C ASP A 176 0.39 -10.18 -16.81
N ARG A 177 0.05 -9.82 -15.56
CA ARG A 177 0.11 -8.46 -15.01
C ARG A 177 0.83 -8.43 -13.66
N LEU A 178 1.37 -7.25 -13.34
CA LEU A 178 2.10 -6.98 -12.10
C LEU A 178 1.17 -6.71 -10.91
N GLY A 179 1.67 -6.90 -9.69
CA GLY A 179 1.01 -6.48 -8.43
C GLY A 179 0.64 -7.61 -7.47
N GLY A 180 0.80 -8.88 -7.90
CA GLY A 180 0.40 -10.04 -7.09
C GLY A 180 -1.04 -9.93 -6.58
N LEU A 181 -1.26 -10.15 -5.27
CA LEU A 181 -2.59 -10.08 -4.66
C LEU A 181 -3.19 -8.67 -4.62
N LEU A 182 -2.41 -7.59 -4.78
CA LEU A 182 -2.98 -6.24 -4.94
C LEU A 182 -3.81 -6.16 -6.22
N ARG A 183 -3.39 -6.89 -7.26
CA ARG A 183 -4.09 -7.01 -8.52
C ARG A 183 -5.15 -8.10 -8.45
N TYR A 184 -4.76 -9.36 -8.24
CA TYR A 184 -5.67 -10.49 -8.43
C TYR A 184 -6.47 -10.90 -7.17
N GLY A 185 -6.16 -10.34 -6.01
CA GLY A 185 -6.77 -10.74 -4.74
C GLY A 185 -7.73 -9.70 -4.17
N ILE A 186 -7.28 -8.46 -3.98
CA ILE A 186 -8.08 -7.40 -3.36
C ILE A 186 -9.06 -6.85 -4.39
N PRO A 187 -10.38 -6.87 -4.17
CA PRO A 187 -11.35 -6.33 -5.13
C PRO A 187 -11.25 -4.81 -5.32
N ASP A 188 -11.68 -4.32 -6.48
CA ASP A 188 -11.69 -2.89 -6.84
C ASP A 188 -12.42 -1.99 -5.84
N PHE A 189 -13.51 -2.50 -5.26
CA PHE A 189 -14.30 -1.73 -4.30
C PHE A 189 -13.54 -1.39 -3.00
N LYS A 190 -12.38 -2.05 -2.77
CA LYS A 190 -11.40 -1.71 -1.72
C LYS A 190 -10.13 -1.05 -2.28
N LEU A 191 -9.67 -1.47 -3.46
CA LEU A 191 -8.46 -0.97 -4.10
C LEU A 191 -8.62 -1.03 -5.61
N GLU A 192 -9.06 0.07 -6.20
CA GLU A 192 -9.17 0.21 -7.65
C GLU A 192 -7.80 0.10 -8.31
N LYS A 193 -7.75 -0.62 -9.43
CA LYS A 193 -6.46 -0.97 -10.07
C LYS A 193 -5.66 0.20 -10.59
N HIS A 194 -6.30 1.30 -10.97
CA HIS A 194 -5.58 2.50 -11.43
C HIS A 194 -4.61 3.06 -10.36
N VAL A 195 -4.92 2.84 -9.07
CA VAL A 195 -4.05 3.23 -7.94
C VAL A 195 -2.74 2.43 -7.97
N LEU A 196 -2.82 1.14 -8.29
CA LEU A 196 -1.66 0.28 -8.47
C LEU A 196 -0.93 0.62 -9.77
N ASP A 197 -1.67 0.84 -10.86
CA ASP A 197 -1.10 1.07 -12.19
C ASP A 197 -0.24 2.33 -12.24
N ARG A 198 -0.72 3.46 -11.70
CA ARG A 198 0.08 4.70 -11.61
C ARG A 198 1.36 4.51 -10.78
N ARG A 199 1.34 3.65 -9.76
CA ARG A 199 2.52 3.31 -8.97
C ARG A 199 3.50 2.46 -9.77
N LEU A 200 3.01 1.46 -10.51
CA LEU A 200 3.86 0.62 -11.37
C LEU A 200 4.51 1.43 -12.48
N GLU A 201 3.76 2.34 -13.11
CA GLU A 201 4.30 3.29 -14.09
C GLU A 201 5.40 4.16 -13.49
N GLN A 202 5.18 4.67 -12.27
CA GLN A 202 6.16 5.45 -11.54
C GLN A 202 7.43 4.65 -11.27
N LEU A 203 7.33 3.37 -10.86
CA LEU A 203 8.48 2.48 -10.65
C LEU A 203 9.22 2.16 -11.95
N ALA A 204 8.50 1.91 -13.04
CA ALA A 204 9.08 1.68 -14.35
C ALA A 204 9.88 2.91 -14.81
N ALA A 205 9.32 4.11 -14.60
CA ALA A 205 9.99 5.37 -14.91
C ALA A 205 11.20 5.66 -14.00
N GLU A 206 11.30 5.07 -12.80
CA GLU A 206 12.54 5.10 -12.00
C GLU A 206 13.66 4.21 -12.56
N GLY A 207 13.32 3.31 -13.49
CA GLY A 207 14.24 2.37 -14.13
C GLY A 207 14.14 0.93 -13.64
N VAL A 208 13.08 0.56 -12.92
CA VAL A 208 12.79 -0.85 -12.61
C VAL A 208 12.31 -1.54 -13.89
N VAL A 209 12.95 -2.65 -14.24
CA VAL A 209 12.55 -3.47 -15.40
C VAL A 209 11.59 -4.55 -14.95
N PHE A 210 10.50 -4.74 -15.70
CA PHE A 210 9.48 -5.75 -15.40
C PHE A 210 9.39 -6.79 -16.52
N HIS A 211 9.40 -8.07 -16.16
CA HIS A 211 9.09 -9.18 -17.05
C HIS A 211 7.88 -9.95 -16.51
N THR A 212 6.75 -9.83 -17.20
CA THR A 212 5.55 -10.64 -16.92
C THR A 212 5.61 -11.98 -17.65
N ARG A 213 4.72 -12.92 -17.30
CA ARG A 213 4.73 -14.31 -17.81
C ARG A 213 6.08 -15.02 -17.63
N ALA A 214 6.86 -14.57 -16.64
CA ALA A 214 8.19 -15.05 -16.33
C ALA A 214 8.16 -15.83 -15.01
N TRP A 215 7.88 -17.12 -15.10
CA TRP A 215 7.84 -18.03 -13.97
C TRP A 215 9.22 -18.67 -13.76
N VAL A 216 9.99 -18.02 -12.87
CA VAL A 216 11.33 -18.49 -12.47
C VAL A 216 11.25 -19.88 -11.87
N GLY A 217 12.11 -20.78 -12.37
CA GLY A 217 12.11 -22.22 -12.04
C GLY A 217 11.12 -23.06 -12.86
N THR A 218 10.40 -22.46 -13.80
CA THR A 218 9.48 -23.17 -14.72
C THR A 218 9.79 -22.84 -16.18
N ASN A 219 9.38 -21.65 -16.67
CA ASN A 219 9.67 -21.23 -18.06
C ASN A 219 10.84 -20.22 -18.13
N VAL A 220 11.31 -19.73 -16.99
CA VAL A 220 12.59 -19.01 -16.85
C VAL A 220 13.52 -19.88 -16.00
N PRO A 221 14.57 -20.49 -16.58
CA PRO A 221 15.51 -21.32 -15.83
C PRO A 221 16.18 -20.53 -14.70
N LEU A 222 16.29 -21.13 -13.52
CA LEU A 222 16.90 -20.47 -12.36
C LEU A 222 18.40 -20.23 -12.59
N GLU A 223 19.05 -21.11 -13.33
CA GLU A 223 20.47 -21.07 -13.69
C GLU A 223 20.79 -19.82 -14.51
N ASP A 224 19.89 -19.41 -15.41
CA ASP A 224 20.04 -18.18 -16.18
C ASP A 224 19.97 -16.96 -15.25
N VAL A 225 19.00 -16.92 -14.35
CA VAL A 225 18.87 -15.85 -13.36
C VAL A 225 20.10 -15.79 -12.43
N ARG A 226 20.64 -16.94 -12.02
CA ARG A 226 21.85 -16.99 -11.17
C ARG A 226 23.12 -16.55 -11.88
N ARG A 227 23.19 -16.73 -13.20
CA ARG A 227 24.32 -16.28 -14.01
C ARG A 227 24.24 -14.77 -14.28
N ASP A 228 23.04 -14.26 -14.52
CA ASP A 228 22.83 -12.90 -15.01
C ASP A 228 22.61 -11.87 -13.90
N PHE A 229 22.46 -12.29 -12.64
CA PHE A 229 22.23 -11.41 -11.49
C PHE A 229 23.13 -11.78 -10.31
N GLU A 230 23.63 -10.76 -9.61
CA GLU A 230 24.53 -10.98 -8.46
C GLU A 230 23.77 -11.22 -7.14
N ALA A 231 22.48 -10.86 -7.10
CA ALA A 231 21.58 -11.18 -5.99
C ALA A 231 20.17 -11.50 -6.51
N ILE A 232 19.47 -12.37 -5.78
CA ILE A 232 18.11 -12.80 -6.08
C ILE A 232 17.26 -12.66 -4.81
N LEU A 233 16.18 -11.89 -4.89
CA LEU A 233 15.15 -11.82 -3.84
C LEU A 233 13.96 -12.69 -4.24
N LEU A 234 13.59 -13.64 -3.38
CA LEU A 234 12.40 -14.46 -3.57
C LEU A 234 11.22 -13.81 -2.83
N ALA A 235 10.24 -13.33 -3.58
CA ALA A 235 9.04 -12.62 -3.09
C ALA A 235 7.74 -13.23 -3.69
N GLY A 236 7.74 -14.54 -3.94
CA GLY A 236 6.65 -15.26 -4.63
C GLY A 236 5.34 -15.41 -3.85
N GLY A 237 5.30 -15.00 -2.57
CA GLY A 237 4.08 -15.06 -1.75
C GLY A 237 3.59 -16.47 -1.42
N ALA A 238 2.32 -16.57 -1.00
CA ALA A 238 1.68 -17.81 -0.59
C ALA A 238 0.30 -17.96 -1.25
N GLU A 239 0.25 -18.61 -2.41
CA GLU A 239 -0.97 -18.74 -3.21
C GLU A 239 -1.61 -20.13 -3.11
N GLN A 240 -0.92 -21.11 -2.53
CA GLN A 240 -1.44 -22.46 -2.42
C GLN A 240 -2.66 -22.46 -1.47
N PRO A 241 -3.86 -22.79 -1.97
CA PRO A 241 -5.05 -22.79 -1.12
C PRO A 241 -5.02 -23.99 -0.17
N ARG A 242 -5.65 -23.83 0.99
CA ARG A 242 -5.89 -24.95 1.92
C ARG A 242 -7.14 -25.69 1.50
N ASN A 243 -7.00 -26.98 1.18
CA ASN A 243 -8.13 -27.82 0.80
C ASN A 243 -8.81 -28.46 2.03
N LEU A 244 -10.14 -28.54 2.00
CA LEU A 244 -10.91 -29.29 3.00
C LEU A 244 -11.49 -30.55 2.35
N ASN A 245 -11.07 -31.72 2.83
CA ASN A 245 -11.51 -33.02 2.35
C ASN A 245 -12.78 -33.45 3.08
N VAL A 246 -13.92 -32.87 2.68
CA VAL A 246 -15.25 -33.16 3.26
C VAL A 246 -16.23 -33.62 2.18
N PRO A 247 -17.29 -34.38 2.53
CA PRO A 247 -18.35 -34.72 1.59
C PRO A 247 -18.90 -33.47 0.90
N GLY A 248 -19.06 -33.53 -0.42
CA GLY A 248 -19.50 -32.40 -1.23
C GLY A 248 -18.40 -31.45 -1.74
N ARG A 249 -17.11 -31.66 -1.39
CA ARG A 249 -15.99 -30.81 -1.85
C ARG A 249 -15.90 -30.70 -3.38
N SER A 250 -16.28 -31.74 -4.12
CA SER A 250 -16.24 -31.79 -5.58
C SER A 250 -17.52 -31.29 -6.27
N LEU A 251 -18.51 -30.81 -5.52
CA LEU A 251 -19.75 -30.29 -6.11
C LEU A 251 -19.49 -29.02 -6.91
N ARG A 252 -20.30 -28.82 -7.96
CA ARG A 252 -20.28 -27.61 -8.78
C ARG A 252 -20.62 -26.40 -7.90
N GLY A 253 -19.83 -25.32 -8.02
CA GLY A 253 -19.98 -24.10 -7.23
C GLY A 253 -19.06 -24.01 -6.01
N VAL A 254 -18.26 -25.06 -5.72
CA VAL A 254 -17.25 -25.02 -4.65
C VAL A 254 -15.88 -24.63 -5.21
N HIS A 255 -15.55 -23.33 -5.10
CA HIS A 255 -14.32 -22.74 -5.62
C HIS A 255 -13.32 -22.39 -4.52
N PHE A 256 -12.04 -22.34 -4.87
CA PHE A 256 -11.07 -21.66 -4.01
C PHE A 256 -11.22 -20.13 -4.12
N ALA A 257 -10.93 -19.41 -3.04
CA ALA A 257 -11.11 -17.97 -3.02
C ALA A 257 -10.33 -17.24 -4.13
N LEU A 258 -9.05 -17.59 -4.33
CA LEU A 258 -8.22 -16.97 -5.38
C LEU A 258 -8.71 -17.30 -6.79
N GLU A 259 -9.25 -18.50 -7.02
CA GLU A 259 -9.85 -18.87 -8.30
C GLU A 259 -11.05 -17.97 -8.63
N PHE A 260 -11.90 -17.71 -7.64
CA PHE A 260 -13.07 -16.84 -7.81
C PHE A 260 -12.68 -15.36 -7.92
N LEU A 261 -11.81 -14.88 -7.05
CA LEU A 261 -11.40 -13.47 -7.00
C LEU A 261 -10.58 -13.05 -8.22
N ALA A 262 -9.72 -13.91 -8.75
CA ALA A 262 -8.87 -13.57 -9.90
C ALA A 262 -9.67 -13.42 -11.21
N GLN A 263 -10.87 -14.03 -11.32
CA GLN A 263 -11.74 -13.85 -12.48
C GLN A 263 -12.40 -12.47 -12.53
N GLN A 264 -12.55 -11.84 -11.36
CA GLN A 264 -13.24 -10.56 -11.20
C GLN A 264 -12.29 -9.35 -11.29
N ASN A 265 -10.98 -9.55 -11.17
CA ASN A 265 -9.93 -8.51 -11.13
C ASN A 265 -9.01 -8.54 -12.36
#